data_AF-Q4RF02-F1
#
_entry.id   AF-Q4RF02-F1
#
_cell.length_a   1.000
_cell.length_b   1.000
_cell.length_c   1.000
_cell.angle_alpha   90.00
_cell.angle_beta   90.00
_cell.angle_gamma   90.00
#
_symmetry.space_group_name_H-M   'P 1'
#
loop_
_entity.id
_entity.type
_entity.pdbx_description
1 polymer ?
#
loop_
_entity_poly.entity_id
_entity_poly.type
_entity_poly.pdbx_seq_one_letter_code
_entity_poly.pdbx_strand_id
1 'polypeptide(L)'
;MSPSGGELYVGLYTDYWENDAALCRLNNMSHTRTERNDRQQLNTGPNGIDTHFDELAGVAQVRLHQCDLYGSECADCCLARDPYCAWDGLTCSRYYPAGVYTKRRFRRQDVRHGNAVQLCNGLQIDGEQWHRAEERLVYGVENNSTLLECVPRSLQARVLWFFQNGDEKLEIQGDERLIVTSHGLLFLRVRSSDAGVYVCQTVEHGYVHTLLRISLHVLGGQRV
;
A
#
# COMPACT_ATOMS: atom_id res chain seq x y z
N MET A 1 11.23 -41.80 -9.09
CA MET A 1 11.77 -40.63 -9.81
C MET A 1 11.14 -39.40 -9.19
N SER A 2 11.92 -38.65 -8.41
CA SER A 2 11.49 -37.41 -7.75
C SER A 2 11.25 -36.33 -8.81
N PRO A 3 10.30 -35.40 -8.61
CA PRO A 3 10.03 -34.37 -9.60
C PRO A 3 11.21 -33.40 -9.64
N SER A 4 11.76 -33.20 -10.83
CA SER A 4 12.75 -32.16 -11.16
C SER A 4 12.09 -30.79 -10.97
N GLY A 5 12.21 -30.23 -9.76
CA GLY A 5 11.72 -28.91 -9.45
C GLY A 5 12.58 -27.85 -10.15
N GLY A 6 11.98 -27.07 -11.04
CA GLY A 6 12.63 -25.89 -11.63
C GLY A 6 13.06 -24.91 -10.55
N GLU A 7 14.20 -24.26 -10.76
CA GLU A 7 14.80 -23.33 -9.80
C GLU A 7 14.55 -21.89 -10.24
N LEU A 8 13.84 -21.12 -9.40
CA LEU A 8 13.61 -19.70 -9.64
C LEU A 8 14.65 -18.87 -8.91
N TYR A 9 15.23 -17.86 -9.58
CA TYR A 9 16.18 -16.94 -8.98
C TYR A 9 15.68 -15.50 -9.04
N VAL A 10 15.93 -14.73 -7.98
CA VAL A 10 15.59 -13.31 -7.89
C VAL A 10 16.87 -12.50 -7.82
N GLY A 11 17.08 -11.61 -8.78
CA GLY A 11 18.15 -10.62 -8.76
C GLY A 11 17.69 -9.36 -8.03
N LEU A 12 18.24 -9.09 -6.85
CA LEU A 12 18.04 -7.85 -6.10
C LEU A 12 19.27 -6.98 -6.31
N TYR A 13 19.14 -5.81 -6.92
CA TYR A 13 20.20 -4.82 -6.81
C TYR A 13 20.33 -4.40 -5.34
N THR A 14 21.51 -3.99 -4.90
CA THR A 14 21.86 -3.73 -3.50
C THR A 14 22.48 -2.36 -3.32
N ASP A 15 22.86 -1.70 -4.42
CA ASP A 15 23.42 -0.36 -4.38
C ASP A 15 22.56 0.67 -5.12
N TYR A 16 22.82 1.92 -4.75
CA TYR A 16 22.13 3.10 -5.22
C TYR A 16 22.26 3.33 -6.74
N TRP A 17 23.11 2.59 -7.44
CA TRP A 17 23.39 2.79 -8.87
C TRP A 17 23.02 1.57 -9.72
N GLU A 18 22.37 0.55 -9.15
CA GLU A 18 22.01 -0.70 -9.84
C GLU A 18 23.23 -1.44 -10.41
N ASN A 19 24.39 -1.32 -9.75
CA ASN A 19 25.65 -1.92 -10.15
C ASN A 19 26.02 -3.16 -9.32
N ASP A 20 25.43 -3.34 -8.15
CA ASP A 20 25.66 -4.49 -7.28
C ASP A 20 24.37 -5.30 -7.17
N ALA A 21 24.26 -6.46 -7.80
CA ALA A 21 23.14 -7.37 -7.61
C ALA A 21 23.47 -8.50 -6.64
N ALA A 22 22.45 -9.04 -5.99
CA ALA A 22 22.49 -10.29 -5.25
C ALA A 22 21.46 -11.21 -5.87
N LEU A 23 21.89 -12.39 -6.31
CA LEU A 23 21.02 -13.44 -6.82
C LEU A 23 20.60 -14.33 -5.66
N CYS A 24 19.30 -14.44 -5.42
CA CYS A 24 18.72 -15.28 -4.38
C CYS A 24 17.96 -16.44 -5.01
N ARG A 25 18.16 -17.66 -4.51
CA ARG A 25 17.41 -18.84 -4.96
C ARG A 25 16.08 -18.91 -4.21
N LEU A 26 14.95 -18.87 -4.91
CA LEU A 26 13.65 -19.14 -4.29
C LEU A 26 13.66 -20.60 -3.81
N ASN A 27 13.38 -20.82 -2.52
CA ASN A 27 13.42 -22.10 -1.78
C ASN A 27 14.70 -22.41 -0.98
N ASN A 28 15.75 -21.58 -1.08
CA ASN A 28 16.92 -21.68 -0.19
C ASN A 28 17.44 -20.27 0.14
N MET A 29 17.61 -19.92 1.42
CA MET A 29 18.09 -18.58 1.84
C MET A 29 19.56 -18.28 1.47
N SER A 30 20.16 -19.08 0.59
CA SER A 30 21.47 -18.83 -0.01
C SER A 30 21.37 -17.69 -1.02
N HIS A 31 22.23 -16.68 -0.88
CA HIS A 31 22.39 -15.60 -1.84
C HIS A 31 23.81 -15.59 -2.39
N THR A 32 23.97 -15.20 -3.66
CA THR A 32 25.28 -14.91 -4.25
C THR A 32 25.33 -13.46 -4.67
N ARG A 33 26.30 -12.71 -4.17
CA ARG A 33 26.54 -11.31 -4.57
C ARG A 33 27.26 -11.31 -5.92
N THR A 34 26.68 -10.64 -6.91
CA THR A 34 27.35 -10.37 -8.18
C THR A 34 28.46 -9.35 -7.95
N GLU A 35 29.53 -9.44 -8.71
CA GLU A 35 30.60 -8.44 -8.64
C GLU A 35 30.11 -7.07 -9.15
N ARG A 36 30.74 -6.00 -8.64
CA ARG A 36 30.39 -4.61 -8.97
C ARG A 36 30.57 -4.35 -10.45
N ASN A 37 29.54 -3.81 -11.11
CA ASN A 37 29.45 -3.50 -12.55
C ASN A 37 29.27 -4.69 -13.49
N ASP A 38 29.04 -5.91 -13.00
CA ASP A 38 28.95 -7.09 -13.88
C ASP A 38 27.49 -7.41 -14.28
N ARG A 39 26.94 -6.61 -15.21
CA ARG A 39 25.59 -6.82 -15.75
C ARG A 39 25.44 -8.17 -16.47
N GLN A 40 26.55 -8.80 -16.89
CA GLN A 40 26.54 -10.11 -17.56
C GLN A 40 26.22 -11.27 -16.60
N GLN A 41 26.56 -11.17 -15.30
CA GLN A 41 26.28 -12.21 -14.29
C GLN A 41 24.80 -12.42 -13.97
N LEU A 42 23.91 -11.52 -14.38
CA LEU A 42 22.46 -11.75 -14.28
C LEU A 42 21.95 -12.68 -15.39
N ASN A 43 22.73 -12.85 -16.47
CA ASN A 43 22.45 -13.79 -17.54
C ASN A 43 23.22 -15.11 -17.37
N THR A 44 24.24 -15.14 -16.51
CA THR A 44 25.11 -16.31 -16.27
C THR A 44 25.23 -16.54 -14.77
N GLY A 45 24.69 -17.66 -14.28
CA GLY A 45 24.61 -17.98 -12.85
C GLY A 45 25.95 -17.89 -12.09
N PRO A 46 25.89 -17.87 -10.75
CA PRO A 46 27.07 -17.67 -9.93
C PRO A 46 28.03 -18.86 -10.12
N ASN A 47 29.31 -18.55 -10.36
CA ASN A 47 30.50 -19.43 -10.47
C ASN A 47 31.09 -19.64 -11.87
N GLY A 48 30.67 -18.92 -12.92
CA GLY A 48 31.29 -19.08 -14.24
C GLY A 48 31.20 -20.52 -14.78
N ILE A 49 30.24 -21.28 -14.25
CA ILE A 49 29.77 -22.51 -14.86
C ILE A 49 28.82 -22.03 -15.95
N ASP A 50 29.07 -22.43 -17.19
CA ASP A 50 28.05 -22.48 -18.24
C ASP A 50 26.91 -23.37 -17.72
N THR A 51 26.07 -22.81 -16.84
CA THR A 51 24.78 -23.37 -16.53
C THR A 51 23.97 -23.10 -17.78
N HIS A 52 23.98 -24.07 -18.68
CA HIS A 52 22.83 -24.35 -19.49
C HIS A 52 21.63 -24.23 -18.53
N PHE A 53 20.93 -23.09 -18.58
CA PHE A 53 19.67 -22.96 -17.88
C PHE A 53 18.85 -24.11 -18.46
N ASP A 54 18.60 -25.13 -17.65
CA ASP A 54 17.54 -26.09 -17.95
C ASP A 54 16.30 -25.21 -18.25
N GLU A 55 15.52 -25.55 -19.28
CA GLU A 55 14.40 -24.73 -19.82
C GLU A 55 13.35 -24.28 -18.78
N LEU A 56 13.51 -24.66 -17.52
CA LEU A 56 12.65 -24.40 -16.37
C LEU A 56 13.18 -23.36 -15.37
N ALA A 57 14.37 -22.78 -15.57
CA ALA A 57 14.93 -21.76 -14.68
C ALA A 57 14.78 -20.34 -15.24
N GLY A 58 14.15 -19.46 -14.47
CA GLY A 58 13.89 -18.06 -14.83
C GLY A 58 14.53 -17.08 -13.84
N VAL A 59 14.98 -15.93 -14.35
CA VAL A 59 15.53 -14.83 -13.53
C VAL A 59 14.53 -13.68 -13.51
N ALA A 60 14.09 -13.30 -12.31
CA ALA A 60 13.27 -12.11 -12.09
C ALA A 60 14.15 -10.93 -11.62
N GLN A 61 14.21 -9.87 -12.43
CA GLN A 61 14.90 -8.63 -12.08
C GLN A 61 13.94 -7.69 -11.33
N VAL A 62 14.30 -7.30 -10.10
CA VAL A 62 13.46 -6.42 -9.28
C VAL A 62 14.24 -5.16 -8.91
N ARG A 63 13.67 -3.98 -9.19
CA ARG A 63 14.25 -2.69 -8.77
C ARG A 63 14.05 -2.50 -7.27
N LEU A 64 15.09 -2.01 -6.60
CA LEU A 64 15.04 -1.67 -5.17
C LEU A 64 14.08 -0.53 -4.85
N HIS A 65 14.06 0.50 -5.69
CA HIS A 65 13.14 1.61 -5.53
C HIS A 65 11.86 1.33 -6.32
N GLN A 66 10.73 1.22 -5.63
CA GLN A 66 9.41 1.14 -6.27
C GLN A 66 8.51 2.24 -5.73
N CYS A 67 9.06 3.45 -5.66
CA CYS A 67 8.43 4.60 -5.00
C CYS A 67 7.04 4.93 -5.55
N ASP A 68 6.82 4.71 -6.86
CA ASP A 68 5.54 4.96 -7.53
C ASP A 68 4.40 4.07 -7.00
N LEU A 69 4.72 2.94 -6.34
CA LEU A 69 3.70 2.05 -5.75
C LEU A 69 3.08 2.60 -4.47
N TYR A 70 3.82 3.46 -3.75
CA TYR A 70 3.40 3.91 -2.43
C TYR A 70 2.25 4.89 -2.50
N GLY A 71 2.14 5.67 -3.58
CA GLY A 71 1.05 6.60 -3.81
C GLY A 71 1.55 7.97 -4.23
N SER A 72 0.60 8.85 -4.55
CA SER A 72 0.86 10.23 -4.95
C SER A 72 0.75 11.21 -3.78
N GLU A 73 0.72 10.74 -2.54
CA GLU A 73 0.60 11.58 -1.36
C GLU A 73 1.87 11.58 -0.50
N CYS A 74 2.12 12.70 0.19
CA CYS A 74 3.24 12.84 1.10
C CYS A 74 3.19 11.79 2.22
N ALA A 75 2.00 11.58 2.79
CA ALA A 75 1.82 10.67 3.91
C ALA A 75 2.11 9.24 3.53
N ASP A 76 1.56 8.77 2.40
CA ASP A 76 1.83 7.46 1.83
C ASP A 76 3.34 7.21 1.63
N CYS A 77 4.05 8.20 1.09
CA CYS A 77 5.50 8.09 0.88
C CYS A 77 6.29 8.01 2.20
N CYS A 78 5.89 8.77 3.22
CA CYS A 78 6.56 8.76 4.52
C CYS A 78 6.26 7.47 5.30
N LEU A 79 5.02 6.96 5.23
CA LEU A 79 4.57 5.74 5.90
C LEU A 79 5.20 4.47 5.30
N ALA A 80 5.54 4.50 4.00
CA ALA A 80 6.26 3.41 3.35
C ALA A 80 7.62 3.10 3.98
N ARG A 81 8.26 4.10 4.61
CA ARG A 81 9.57 3.97 5.30
C ARG A 81 10.67 3.35 4.42
N ASP A 82 10.56 3.48 3.10
CA ASP A 82 11.56 2.98 2.17
C ASP A 82 12.78 3.94 2.12
N PRO A 83 14.00 3.48 2.48
CA PRO A 83 15.20 4.32 2.42
C PRO A 83 15.54 4.82 1.01
N TYR A 84 15.05 4.16 -0.03
CA TYR A 84 15.26 4.55 -1.42
C TYR A 84 14.22 5.54 -1.94
N CYS A 85 13.19 5.88 -1.16
CA CYS A 85 12.09 6.75 -1.58
C CYS A 85 11.91 7.95 -0.66
N ALA A 86 11.59 9.10 -1.25
CA ALA A 86 11.25 10.31 -0.53
C ALA A 86 10.23 11.15 -1.30
N TRP A 87 9.40 11.88 -0.55
CA TRP A 87 8.51 12.86 -1.12
C TRP A 87 9.32 14.02 -1.69
N ASP A 88 9.06 14.45 -2.92
CA ASP A 88 9.79 15.56 -3.55
C ASP A 88 9.02 16.89 -3.60
N GLY A 89 7.80 16.91 -3.05
CA GLY A 89 6.85 18.01 -3.14
C GLY A 89 5.68 17.75 -4.07
N LEU A 90 5.79 16.77 -4.97
CA LEU A 90 4.75 16.41 -5.93
C LEU A 90 4.37 14.93 -5.90
N THR A 91 5.35 14.04 -5.78
CA THR A 91 5.12 12.60 -5.75
C THR A 91 6.15 11.87 -4.89
N CYS A 92 5.86 10.62 -4.54
CA CYS A 92 6.86 9.74 -3.95
C CYS A 92 7.87 9.33 -5.02
N SER A 93 9.12 9.77 -4.87
CA SER A 93 10.16 9.59 -5.88
C SER A 93 11.43 9.02 -5.28
N ARG A 94 12.36 8.60 -6.14
CA ARG A 94 13.67 8.09 -5.70
C ARG A 94 14.39 9.14 -4.85
N TYR A 95 14.90 8.71 -3.70
CA TYR A 95 15.75 9.53 -2.85
C TYR A 95 17.05 9.88 -3.59
N TYR A 96 17.43 11.16 -3.65
CA TYR A 96 18.72 11.60 -4.18
C TYR A 96 19.54 12.31 -3.12
N PRO A 97 20.80 11.93 -2.83
CA PRO A 97 21.63 12.62 -1.84
C PRO A 97 21.73 14.13 -2.08
N ALA A 98 21.88 14.89 -1.00
CA ALA A 98 21.97 16.35 -1.06
C ALA A 98 23.25 16.79 -1.79
N GLY A 99 23.13 17.07 -3.10
CA GLY A 99 24.26 17.45 -3.95
C GLY A 99 23.90 17.48 -5.44
N VAL A 100 22.99 16.60 -5.85
CA VAL A 100 22.66 16.36 -7.27
C VAL A 100 21.41 17.13 -7.74
N TYR A 101 20.47 17.45 -6.84
CA TYR A 101 19.21 18.12 -7.19
C TYR A 101 18.88 19.32 -6.28
N THR A 102 18.26 20.35 -6.86
CA THR A 102 17.95 21.66 -6.25
C THR A 102 16.63 21.69 -5.45
N LYS A 103 15.78 20.65 -5.54
CA LYS A 103 14.49 20.56 -4.82
C LYS A 103 14.62 20.08 -3.36
N ARG A 104 15.57 20.62 -2.60
CA ARG A 104 15.84 20.17 -1.22
C ARG A 104 14.74 20.56 -0.23
N ARG A 105 14.04 21.68 -0.46
CA ARG A 105 13.14 22.29 0.53
C ARG A 105 11.84 21.50 0.75
N PHE A 106 11.37 20.79 -0.28
CA PHE A 106 10.13 20.01 -0.24
C PHE A 106 10.34 18.54 0.09
N ARG A 107 11.60 18.12 0.29
CA ARG A 107 11.91 16.72 0.54
C ARG A 107 11.43 16.26 1.91
N ARG A 108 10.70 15.15 1.98
CA ARG A 108 10.29 14.51 3.25
C ARG A 108 10.58 13.02 3.21
N GLN A 109 11.20 12.50 4.27
CA GLN A 109 11.49 11.09 4.47
C GLN A 109 11.71 10.83 5.97
N ASP A 110 11.09 9.78 6.50
CA ASP A 110 11.37 9.27 7.84
C ASP A 110 11.30 7.75 7.85
N VAL A 111 12.44 7.13 7.54
CA VAL A 111 12.61 5.67 7.48
C VAL A 111 12.43 5.03 8.85
N ARG A 112 12.77 5.74 9.94
CA ARG A 112 12.85 5.14 11.28
C ARG A 112 11.49 5.12 11.96
N HIS A 113 10.76 6.23 11.92
CA HIS A 113 9.53 6.39 12.69
C HIS A 113 8.29 6.58 11.81
N GLY A 114 8.44 6.86 10.51
CA GLY A 114 7.31 7.06 9.61
C GLY A 114 6.41 8.24 10.03
N ASN A 115 6.99 9.32 10.55
CA ASN A 115 6.25 10.45 11.12
C ASN A 115 5.62 11.35 10.06
N ALA A 116 4.62 10.81 9.36
CA ALA A 116 3.85 11.53 8.33
C ALA A 116 3.10 12.73 8.92
N VAL A 117 2.62 12.64 10.17
CA VAL A 117 1.93 13.72 10.86
C VAL A 117 2.77 14.99 10.87
N GLN A 118 4.02 14.95 11.35
CA GLN A 118 4.82 16.16 11.45
C GLN A 118 5.41 16.59 10.10
N LEU A 119 5.77 15.63 9.23
CA LEU A 119 6.50 15.93 7.99
C LEU A 119 5.60 16.38 6.84
N CYS A 120 4.35 15.95 6.82
CA CYS A 120 3.38 16.28 5.78
C CYS A 120 2.36 17.35 6.19
N ASN A 121 2.36 17.78 7.45
CA ASN A 121 1.55 18.90 7.90
C ASN A 121 1.93 20.19 7.14
N GLY A 122 0.93 20.86 6.53
CA GLY A 122 1.11 22.12 5.81
C GLY A 122 1.64 22.01 4.37
N LEU A 123 1.84 20.79 3.85
CA LEU A 123 2.07 20.55 2.41
C LEU A 123 0.78 20.33 1.61
N GLN A 124 -0.38 20.61 2.21
CA GLN A 124 -1.62 20.92 1.49
C GLN A 124 -1.44 22.25 0.74
N ILE A 125 -0.55 22.27 -0.24
CA ILE A 125 -0.38 23.37 -1.18
C ILE A 125 -1.52 23.21 -2.18
N ASP A 126 -2.45 24.16 -2.16
CA ASP A 126 -3.52 24.41 -3.13
C ASP A 126 -4.23 23.18 -3.71
N GLY A 127 -5.35 22.82 -3.07
CA GLY A 127 -6.36 22.03 -3.73
C GLY A 127 -7.30 21.40 -2.73
N GLU A 128 -8.51 21.94 -2.62
CA GLU A 128 -9.70 21.29 -2.03
C GLU A 128 -10.14 20.00 -2.78
N GLN A 129 -9.19 19.33 -3.43
CA GLN A 129 -9.37 18.23 -4.38
C GLN A 129 -8.59 16.97 -3.99
N TRP A 130 -7.44 17.07 -3.30
CA TRP A 130 -6.58 15.91 -3.05
C TRP A 130 -6.85 15.16 -1.73
N HIS A 131 -7.67 15.73 -0.84
CA HIS A 131 -8.12 15.08 0.41
C HIS A 131 -9.63 14.92 0.49
N ARG A 132 -10.33 14.91 -0.66
CA ARG A 132 -11.74 14.57 -0.66
C ARG A 132 -11.81 13.06 -0.63
N ALA A 133 -12.10 12.51 0.54
CA ALA A 133 -12.42 11.09 0.70
C ALA A 133 -13.33 10.66 -0.45
N GLU A 134 -13.03 9.54 -1.10
CA GLU A 134 -13.84 9.04 -2.20
C GLU A 134 -15.30 8.92 -1.71
N GLU A 135 -16.26 9.35 -2.53
CA GLU A 135 -17.68 9.24 -2.21
C GLU A 135 -18.27 8.06 -2.97
N ARG A 136 -18.92 7.14 -2.24
CA ARG A 136 -19.50 5.92 -2.82
C ARG A 136 -20.96 5.76 -2.42
N LEU A 137 -21.80 5.44 -3.39
CA LEU A 137 -23.21 5.13 -3.17
C LEU A 137 -23.40 3.61 -3.11
N VAL A 138 -24.01 3.10 -2.05
CA VAL A 138 -24.28 1.66 -1.88
C VAL A 138 -25.76 1.44 -1.61
N TYR A 139 -26.33 0.43 -2.26
CA TYR A 139 -27.71 0.02 -2.04
C TYR A 139 -27.73 -1.31 -1.28
N GLY A 140 -28.33 -1.32 -0.10
CA GLY A 140 -28.65 -2.51 0.67
C GLY A 140 -30.13 -2.87 0.48
N VAL A 141 -30.47 -4.15 0.54
CA VAL A 141 -31.87 -4.61 0.55
C VAL A 141 -32.21 -5.06 1.96
N GLU A 142 -33.34 -4.61 2.48
CA GLU A 142 -33.76 -4.94 3.85
C GLU A 142 -33.74 -6.45 4.13
N ASN A 143 -33.23 -6.83 5.30
CA ASN A 143 -33.00 -8.22 5.76
C ASN A 143 -31.91 -9.02 5.03
N ASN A 144 -31.28 -8.48 3.98
CA ASN A 144 -30.07 -9.07 3.40
C ASN A 144 -28.82 -8.62 4.15
N SER A 145 -27.73 -9.36 3.93
CA SER A 145 -26.40 -8.91 4.32
C SER A 145 -25.90 -7.84 3.35
N THR A 146 -25.12 -6.88 3.86
CA THR A 146 -24.53 -5.82 3.05
C THR A 146 -23.14 -5.51 3.59
N LEU A 147 -22.13 -5.56 2.73
CA LEU A 147 -20.74 -5.23 3.07
C LEU A 147 -20.41 -3.84 2.54
N LEU A 148 -20.01 -2.96 3.45
CA LEU A 148 -19.41 -1.67 3.10
C LEU A 148 -17.89 -1.87 3.02
N GLU A 149 -17.39 -2.04 1.80
CA GLU A 149 -15.97 -2.30 1.56
C GLU A 149 -15.11 -1.06 1.78
N CYS A 150 -14.04 -1.23 2.55
CA CYS A 150 -12.97 -0.24 2.70
C CYS A 150 -11.66 -0.97 2.99
N VAL A 151 -10.75 -0.96 2.01
CA VAL A 151 -9.47 -1.65 2.09
C VAL A 151 -8.34 -0.62 2.05
N PRO A 152 -7.52 -0.51 3.11
CA PRO A 152 -6.37 0.38 3.11
C PRO A 152 -5.28 -0.13 2.15
N ARG A 153 -4.51 0.80 1.58
CA ARG A 153 -3.31 0.46 0.79
C ARG A 153 -2.24 -0.20 1.67
N SER A 154 -2.07 0.31 2.89
CA SER A 154 -1.12 -0.21 3.87
C SER A 154 -1.75 -1.32 4.70
N LEU A 155 -1.07 -2.46 4.77
CA LEU A 155 -1.46 -3.59 5.63
C LEU A 155 -1.23 -3.31 7.13
N GLN A 156 -0.49 -2.26 7.47
CA GLN A 156 -0.23 -1.85 8.85
C GLN A 156 -1.28 -0.86 9.36
N ALA A 157 -2.09 -0.30 8.47
CA ALA A 157 -3.13 0.66 8.82
C ALA A 157 -4.32 -0.04 9.48
N ARG A 158 -4.82 0.55 10.55
CA ARG A 158 -6.05 0.09 11.21
C ARG A 158 -7.25 0.85 10.68
N VAL A 159 -8.29 0.14 10.28
CA VAL A 159 -9.55 0.70 9.80
C VAL A 159 -10.48 1.03 10.98
N LEU A 160 -11.03 2.24 10.97
CA LEU A 160 -12.04 2.76 11.89
C LEU A 160 -13.29 3.16 11.10
N TRP A 161 -14.46 2.87 11.67
CA TRP A 161 -15.74 3.19 11.06
C TRP A 161 -16.50 4.19 11.90
N PHE A 162 -17.10 5.17 11.23
CA PHE A 162 -17.94 6.18 11.87
C PHE A 162 -19.28 6.31 11.15
N PHE A 163 -20.35 6.48 11.90
CA PHE A 163 -21.63 6.92 11.38
C PHE A 163 -21.71 8.44 11.45
N GLN A 164 -22.05 9.08 10.33
CA GLN A 164 -22.21 10.52 10.29
C GLN A 164 -23.67 10.87 10.62
N ASN A 165 -23.86 11.55 11.75
CA ASN A 165 -25.14 12.05 12.22
C ASN A 165 -25.11 13.59 12.25
N GLY A 166 -25.54 14.21 11.15
CA GLY A 166 -25.36 15.66 10.95
C GLY A 166 -23.87 16.03 10.90
N ASP A 167 -23.45 16.89 11.83
CA ASP A 167 -22.05 17.33 11.97
C ASP A 167 -21.24 16.41 12.91
N GLU A 168 -21.89 15.53 13.66
CA GLU A 168 -21.22 14.61 14.57
C GLU A 168 -20.82 13.30 13.87
N LYS A 169 -19.65 12.77 14.26
CA LYS A 169 -19.17 11.45 13.85
C LYS A 169 -19.19 10.52 15.05
N LEU A 170 -20.01 9.48 15.00
CA LEU A 170 -20.13 8.48 16.05
C LEU A 170 -19.32 7.25 15.66
N GLU A 171 -18.34 6.88 16.50
CA GLU A 171 -17.53 5.67 16.26
C GLU A 171 -18.40 4.42 16.34
N ILE A 172 -18.30 3.56 15.33
CA ILE A 172 -19.03 2.30 15.28
C ILE A 172 -18.17 1.22 15.89
N GLN A 173 -18.65 0.64 16.98
CA GLN A 173 -18.13 -0.60 17.52
C GLN A 173 -18.94 -1.77 16.95
N GLY A 174 -18.24 -2.89 16.68
CA GLY A 174 -18.91 -4.11 16.24
C GLY A 174 -19.87 -4.63 17.31
N ASP A 175 -20.98 -5.22 16.87
CA ASP A 175 -22.03 -5.80 17.72
C ASP A 175 -22.54 -7.09 17.05
N GLU A 176 -23.51 -7.79 17.64
CA GLU A 176 -24.06 -9.04 17.10
C GLU A 176 -24.56 -8.92 15.65
N ARG A 177 -24.95 -7.71 15.22
CA ARG A 177 -25.48 -7.45 13.86
C ARG A 177 -24.46 -6.83 12.91
N LEU A 178 -23.42 -6.18 13.43
CA LEU A 178 -22.41 -5.46 12.66
C LEU A 178 -21.02 -6.02 12.96
N ILE A 179 -20.37 -6.57 11.94
CA ILE A 179 -19.02 -7.11 12.06
C ILE A 179 -18.05 -6.12 11.42
N VAL A 180 -17.14 -5.58 12.22
CA VAL A 180 -16.02 -4.75 11.75
C VAL A 180 -14.87 -5.68 11.37
N THR A 181 -14.40 -5.57 10.13
CA THR A 181 -13.27 -6.34 9.61
C THR A 181 -12.18 -5.41 9.07
N SER A 182 -11.01 -5.96 8.76
CA SER A 182 -9.94 -5.23 8.06
C SER A 182 -10.29 -4.82 6.63
N HIS A 183 -11.34 -5.40 6.03
CA HIS A 183 -11.75 -5.16 4.65
C HIS A 183 -13.04 -4.33 4.54
N GLY A 184 -13.73 -4.09 5.66
CA GLY A 184 -15.00 -3.36 5.63
C GLY A 184 -15.91 -3.60 6.84
N LEU A 185 -17.07 -2.95 6.78
CA LEU A 185 -18.16 -3.06 7.76
C LEU A 185 -19.27 -3.95 7.20
N LEU A 186 -19.48 -5.11 7.81
CA LEU A 186 -20.49 -6.07 7.39
C LEU A 186 -21.76 -5.95 8.24
N PHE A 187 -22.88 -5.65 7.59
CA PHE A 187 -24.21 -5.81 8.15
C PHE A 187 -24.67 -7.24 7.90
N LEU A 188 -24.95 -8.01 8.96
CA LEU A 188 -25.54 -9.35 8.81
C LEU A 188 -26.98 -9.28 8.30
N ARG A 189 -27.74 -8.28 8.78
CA ARG A 189 -29.10 -7.94 8.33
C ARG A 189 -29.29 -6.44 8.38
N VAL A 190 -29.39 -5.82 7.20
CA VAL A 190 -29.61 -4.38 7.07
C VAL A 190 -31.09 -4.03 7.29
N ARG A 191 -31.34 -2.89 7.93
CA ARG A 191 -32.66 -2.34 8.25
C ARG A 191 -32.81 -0.97 7.63
N SER A 192 -34.04 -0.53 7.39
CA SER A 192 -34.31 0.83 6.89
C SER A 192 -33.72 1.93 7.77
N SER A 193 -33.56 1.68 9.08
CA SER A 193 -32.91 2.59 10.03
C SER A 193 -31.40 2.75 9.88
N ASP A 194 -30.74 1.87 9.12
CA ASP A 194 -29.29 1.93 8.88
C ASP A 194 -28.93 2.82 7.69
N ALA A 195 -29.92 3.33 6.97
CA ALA A 195 -29.66 4.25 5.87
C ALA A 195 -28.96 5.51 6.41
N GLY A 196 -27.90 5.93 5.74
CA GLY A 196 -27.10 7.06 6.20
C GLY A 196 -25.70 7.10 5.60
N VAL A 197 -24.85 7.96 6.16
CA VAL A 197 -23.48 8.16 5.67
C VAL A 197 -22.49 7.53 6.64
N TYR A 198 -21.68 6.61 6.12
CA TYR A 198 -20.63 5.90 6.83
C TYR A 198 -19.27 6.40 6.37
N VAL A 199 -18.38 6.66 7.32
CA VAL A 199 -17.04 7.18 7.03
C VAL A 199 -16.00 6.15 7.45
N CYS A 200 -15.19 5.72 6.50
CA CYS A 200 -14.03 4.87 6.74
C CYS A 200 -12.79 5.74 6.93
N GLN A 201 -12.15 5.57 8.08
CA GLN A 201 -10.87 6.21 8.38
C GLN A 201 -9.80 5.16 8.65
N THR A 202 -8.56 5.50 8.34
CA THR A 202 -7.40 4.66 8.62
C THR A 202 -6.44 5.38 9.54
N VAL A 203 -5.88 4.64 10.49
CA VAL A 203 -4.86 5.14 11.41
C VAL A 203 -3.60 4.30 11.27
N GLU A 204 -2.49 4.97 10.99
CA GLU A 204 -1.17 4.35 10.90
C GLU A 204 -0.12 5.29 11.51
N HIS A 205 0.66 4.80 12.48
CA HIS A 205 1.67 5.62 13.20
C HIS A 205 1.16 6.99 13.68
N GLY A 206 -0.12 7.06 14.08
CA GLY A 206 -0.78 8.30 14.52
C GLY A 206 -1.28 9.23 13.40
N TYR A 207 -0.96 8.93 12.14
CA TYR A 207 -1.55 9.61 10.98
C TYR A 207 -2.96 9.08 10.73
N VAL A 208 -3.93 9.99 10.66
CA VAL A 208 -5.34 9.67 10.40
C VAL A 208 -5.72 10.15 9.01
N HIS A 209 -6.20 9.25 8.17
CA HIS A 209 -6.67 9.56 6.82
C HIS A 209 -8.11 9.09 6.65
N THR A 210 -8.96 9.89 6.00
CA THR A 210 -10.31 9.46 5.63
C THR A 210 -10.28 8.92 4.20
N LEU A 211 -10.45 7.60 4.05
CA LEU A 211 -10.36 6.94 2.75
C LEU A 211 -11.65 7.07 1.95
N LEU A 212 -12.80 6.83 2.59
CA LEU A 212 -14.07 6.62 1.89
C LEU A 212 -15.24 7.15 2.71
N ARG A 213 -16.17 7.82 2.04
CA ARG A 213 -17.49 8.24 2.55
C ARG A 213 -18.55 7.47 1.77
N ILE A 214 -19.33 6.65 2.45
CA ILE A 214 -20.33 5.77 1.84
C ILE A 214 -21.72 6.24 2.21
N SER A 215 -22.55 6.55 1.21
CA SER A 215 -23.99 6.76 1.38
C SER A 215 -24.72 5.44 1.18
N LEU A 216 -25.21 4.84 2.28
CA LEU A 216 -25.99 3.62 2.27
C LEU A 216 -27.48 3.95 2.13
N HIS A 217 -28.10 3.49 1.05
CA HIS A 217 -29.55 3.50 0.88
C HIS A 217 -30.11 2.09 1.06
N VAL A 218 -31.19 1.97 1.82
CA VAL A 218 -31.83 0.67 2.06
C VAL A 218 -33.14 0.61 1.30
N LEU A 219 -33.25 -0.38 0.41
CA LEU A 219 -34.44 -0.66 -0.37
C LEU A 219 -35.33 -1.63 0.42
N GLY A 220 -36.62 -1.28 0.54
CA GLY A 220 -37.62 -2.16 1.13
C GLY A 220 -37.78 -3.42 0.27
N GLY A 221 -37.78 -4.59 0.92
CA GLY A 221 -38.05 -5.85 0.23
C GLY A 221 -39.52 -5.95 -0.16
N GLN A 222 -39.89 -5.45 -1.34
CA GLN A 222 -41.20 -5.74 -1.91
C GLN A 222 -41.27 -7.24 -2.23
N ARG A 223 -42.07 -7.98 -1.45
CA ARG A 223 -42.59 -9.28 -1.87
C ARG A 223 -43.54 -9.03 -3.04
N VAL A 224 -43.11 -9.38 -4.25
CA VAL A 224 -43.99 -9.62 -5.40
C VAL A 224 -44.56 -11.02 -5.28
#